data_AF-A0A258VTH5-F1
#
_entry.id   AF-A0A258VTH5-F1
#
_cell.length_a   1.000
_cell.length_b   1.000
_cell.length_c   1.000
_cell.angle_alpha   90.00
_cell.angle_beta   90.00
_cell.angle_gamma   90.00
#
_symmetry.space_group_name_H-M   'P 1'
#
loop_
_entity.id
_entity.type
_entity.pdbx_description
1 polymer ?
#
loop_
_entity_poly.entity_id
_entity_poly.type
_entity_poly.pdbx_seq_one_letter_code
_entity_poly.pdbx_strand_id
1 'polypeptide(L)' 'AGDYVSGIYRERVTLSTGRFAMIDEGLGFQLVPWRPALDQHLGQHITGTMSPGGSVDWALGRGRGISL' A
#
# COMPACT_ATOMS: atom_id res chain seq x y z
N ALA A 1 15.22 -3.35 -11.78
CA ALA A 1 15.00 -3.67 -10.36
C ALA A 1 13.75 -2.91 -9.93
N GLY A 2 12.80 -3.57 -9.25
CA GLY A 2 11.62 -2.87 -8.71
C GLY A 2 11.91 -2.35 -7.32
N ASP A 3 11.39 -1.17 -6.97
CA ASP A 3 11.53 -0.62 -5.62
C ASP A 3 10.63 -1.39 -4.65
N TYR A 4 11.22 -1.96 -3.61
CA TYR A 4 10.49 -2.69 -2.58
C TYR A 4 9.88 -1.72 -1.56
N VAL A 5 8.65 -1.99 -1.15
CA VAL A 5 7.89 -1.20 -0.20
C VAL A 5 7.38 -2.12 0.90
N SER A 6 7.61 -1.77 2.17
CA SER A 6 7.12 -2.56 3.30
C SER A 6 6.78 -1.69 4.49
N GLY A 7 5.54 -1.75 4.96
CA GLY A 7 5.15 -1.02 6.16
C GLY A 7 3.65 -1.10 6.41
N ILE A 8 3.17 -0.28 7.36
CA ILE A 8 1.76 -0.25 7.76
C ILE A 8 1.02 0.73 6.88
N TYR A 9 -0.05 0.28 6.22
CA TYR A 9 -0.93 1.20 5.51
C TYR A 9 -1.73 2.03 6.51
N ARG A 10 -1.42 3.33 6.63
CA ARG A 10 -2.01 4.23 7.63
C ARG A 10 -3.27 4.92 7.14
N GLU A 11 -3.23 5.47 5.94
CA GLU A 11 -4.35 6.21 5.36
C GLU A 11 -4.22 6.43 3.85
N ARG A 12 -5.35 6.76 3.22
CA ARG A 12 -5.39 7.24 1.84
C ARG A 12 -5.31 8.77 1.81
N VAL A 13 -4.27 9.26 1.15
CA VAL A 13 -4.06 10.69 0.92
C VAL A 13 -4.46 11.05 -0.51
N THR A 14 -5.23 12.12 -0.67
CA THR A 14 -5.55 12.68 -2.00
C THR A 14 -4.68 13.90 -2.24
N LEU A 15 -3.83 13.82 -3.25
CA LEU A 15 -2.97 14.90 -3.71
C LEU A 15 -3.48 15.43 -5.06
N SER A 16 -2.96 16.58 -5.51
CA SER A 16 -3.31 17.16 -6.81
C SER A 16 -3.01 16.23 -8.00
N THR A 17 -2.04 15.33 -7.85
CA THR A 17 -1.62 14.36 -8.87
C THR A 17 -2.39 13.04 -8.83
N GLY A 18 -3.20 12.80 -7.79
CA GLY A 18 -3.95 11.56 -7.64
C GLY A 18 -4.10 11.09 -6.21
N ARG A 19 -4.41 9.81 -6.04
CA ARG A 19 -4.60 9.17 -4.72
C ARG A 19 -3.39 8.32 -4.39
N PHE A 20 -2.93 8.43 -3.16
CA PHE A 20 -1.77 7.72 -2.65
C PHE A 20 -2.12 7.04 -1.34
N ALA A 21 -1.54 5.86 -1.12
CA ALA A 21 -1.56 5.20 0.16
C ALA A 21 -0.31 5.64 0.94
N MET A 22 -0.50 6.03 2.19
CA MET A 22 0.59 6.33 3.11
C MET A 22 1.00 5.06 3.83
N ILE A 23 2.22 4.62 3.54
CA ILE A 23 2.82 3.44 4.16
C ILE A 23 3.83 3.92 5.18
N ASP A 24 3.60 3.59 6.44
CA ASP A 24 4.50 3.91 7.54
C ASP A 24 5.53 2.78 7.70
N GLU A 25 6.80 3.13 7.57
CA GLU A 25 7.94 2.19 7.67
C GLU A 25 8.65 2.30 9.04
N GLY A 26 8.01 2.95 10.01
CA GLY A 26 8.50 3.16 11.38
C GLY A 26 9.50 4.31 11.55
N LEU A 27 10.36 4.56 10.57
CA LEU A 27 11.31 5.70 10.56
C LEU A 27 10.85 6.87 9.69
N GLY A 28 9.76 6.69 8.96
CA GLY A 28 9.21 7.64 8.02
C GLY A 28 7.98 7.07 7.34
N PHE A 29 7.55 7.72 6.27
CA PHE A 29 6.44 7.27 5.47
C PHE A 29 6.78 7.34 3.98
N GLN A 30 6.20 6.42 3.21
CA GLN A 30 6.27 6.42 1.77
C GLN A 30 4.87 6.54 1.18
N LEU A 31 4.74 7.40 0.17
CA LEU A 31 3.51 7.56 -0.59
C LEU A 31 3.61 6.72 -1.86
N VAL A 32 2.73 5.73 -1.95
CA VAL A 32 2.62 4.84 -3.11
C VAL A 32 1.30 5.06 -3.82
N PRO A 33 1.20 4.86 -5.14
CA PRO A 33 -0.08 4.95 -5.85
C PRO A 33 -1.15 4.08 -5.18
N TRP A 34 -2.27 4.71 -4.79
CA TRP A 34 -3.35 4.00 -4.10
C TRP A 34 -4.08 3.07 -5.07
N ARG A 35 -4.47 1.89 -4.57
CA ARG A 35 -5.30 0.92 -5.30
C ARG A 35 -6.47 0.50 -4.41
N PRO A 36 -7.66 0.22 -4.97
CA PRO A 36 -8.85 -0.17 -4.18
C PRO A 36 -8.64 -1.36 -3.24
N ALA A 37 -7.77 -2.31 -3.60
CA ALA A 37 -7.45 -3.46 -2.75
C ALA A 37 -6.76 -3.07 -1.42
N LEU A 38 -6.12 -1.89 -1.35
CA LEU A 38 -5.48 -1.41 -0.13
C LEU A 38 -6.48 -0.99 0.94
N ASP A 39 -7.70 -0.54 0.58
CA ASP A 39 -8.68 -0.07 1.55
C ASP A 39 -9.05 -1.14 2.59
N GLN A 40 -9.04 -2.42 2.21
CA GLN A 40 -9.29 -3.53 3.11
C GLN A 40 -8.12 -3.82 4.09
N HIS A 41 -6.96 -3.20 3.85
CA HIS A 41 -5.72 -3.43 4.59
C HIS A 41 -5.31 -2.23 5.45
N LEU A 42 -6.24 -1.30 5.70
CA LEU A 42 -6.00 -0.15 6.57
C LEU A 42 -5.57 -0.61 7.97
N GLY A 43 -4.46 -0.06 8.46
CA GLY A 43 -3.83 -0.43 9.71
C GLY A 43 -3.06 -1.75 9.68
N GLN A 44 -2.98 -2.44 8.54
CA GLN A 44 -2.26 -3.70 8.40
C GLN A 44 -0.87 -3.47 7.79
N HIS A 45 0.07 -4.34 8.17
CA HIS A 45 1.39 -4.38 7.54
C HIS A 45 1.25 -5.02 6.15
N ILE A 46 1.60 -4.26 5.12
CA ILE A 46 1.62 -4.69 3.73
C ILE A 46 3.04 -4.63 3.17
N THR A 47 3.32 -5.47 2.18
CA THR A 47 4.57 -5.41 1.43
C THR A 47 4.26 -5.41 -0.06
N GLY A 48 5.10 -4.80 -0.87
CA GLY A 48 4.89 -4.73 -2.31
C GLY A 48 6.15 -4.36 -3.07
N THR A 49 6.11 -4.57 -4.39
CA THR A 49 7.21 -4.20 -5.30
C THR A 49 6.66 -3.26 -6.36
N MET A 50 7.23 -2.06 -6.46
CA MET A 50 6.95 -1.13 -7.55
C MET A 50 7.56 -1.67 -8.84
N SER A 51 6.70 -1.80 -9.85
CA SER A 51 7.11 -2.11 -11.20
C SER A 51 7.50 -0.81 -11.93
N PRO A 52 8.43 -0.86 -12.90
CA PRO A 52 8.87 0.32 -13.66
C PRO A 52 7.74 1.10 -14.37
N GLY A 53 6.57 0.48 -14.55
CA GLY A 53 5.37 1.11 -15.12
C GLY A 53 4.45 1.81 -14.11
N GLY A 54 4.87 1.99 -12.85
CA GLY A 54 4.09 2.67 -11.81
C GLY A 54 3.02 1.80 -11.13
N SER A 55 2.92 0.53 -11.52
CA SER A 55 2.09 -0.47 -10.86
C SER A 55 2.81 -1.04 -9.65
N VAL A 56 2.14 -1.13 -8.50
CA VAL A 56 2.70 -1.81 -7.33
C VAL A 56 2.07 -3.18 -7.19
N ASP A 57 2.89 -4.23 -7.24
CA ASP A 57 2.44 -5.59 -6.92
C ASP A 57 2.47 -5.76 -5.40
N TRP A 58 1.31 -6.01 -4.78
CA TRP A 58 1.18 -6.04 -3.33
C TRP A 58 1.06 -7.47 -2.84
N ALA A 59 1.96 -7.88 -1.96
CA ALA A 59 1.78 -9.03 -1.09
C ALA A 59 0.94 -8.61 0.13
N LEU A 60 -0.36 -8.43 -0.12
CA LEU A 60 -1.35 -8.20 0.92
C LEU A 60 -1.54 -9.54 1.65
N GLY A 61 -1.00 -9.64 2.87
CA GLY A 61 -1.10 -10.85 3.68
C GLY A 61 -2.55 -11.31 3.71
N ARG A 62 -2.79 -12.58 3.34
CA ARG A 62 -4.08 -13.22 3.13
C ARG A 62 -5.16 -12.65 4.05
N GLY A 63 -5.96 -11.73 3.52
CA GLY A 63 -7.14 -11.23 4.19
C GLY A 63 -7.98 -12.43 4.59
N ARG A 64 -8.18 -12.62 5.90
CA ARG A 64 -9.24 -13.48 6.41
C ARG A 64 -10.54 -12.80 5.98
N GLY A 65 -11.00 -13.14 4.78
CA GLY A 65 -12.39 -12.99 4.42
C GLY A 65 -13.18 -13.78 5.44
N ILE A 66 -13.81 -13.06 6.37
CA ILE A 66 -14.90 -13.62 7.15
C ILE A 66 -16.07 -13.63 6.17
N SER A 67 -16.17 -14.69 5.38
CA SER A 67 -17.41 -15.03 4.69
C SER A 67 -18.34 -15.57 5.76
N LEU A 68 -19.43 -14.84 6.02
CA LEU A 68 -20.54 -15.33 6.84
C LEU A 68 -21.34 -16.37 6.06
#